data_AF-A0A6M0R7D3-F1
#
_entry.id   AF-A0A6M0R7D3-F1
#
_cell.length_a   1.000
_cell.length_b   1.000
_cell.length_c   1.000
_cell.angle_alpha   90.00
_cell.angle_beta   90.00
_cell.angle_gamma   90.00
#
_symmetry.space_group_name_H-M   'P 1'
#
loop_
_entity.id
_entity.type
_entity.pdbx_description
1 polymer ?
#
loop_
_entity_poly.entity_id
_entity_poly.type
_entity_poly.pdbx_seq_one_letter_code
_entity_poly.pdbx_strand_id
1 'polypeptide(L)'
;MGRKFNLNKEQLQELIKKHSVKEIKSITGYGESTIYMHLNRYGLTNKKIRRYTREDVMYLEENWGVSSLKTIASNLGRTELAIIMKANKMGLGDSKLSLDGITISQLARTIQVHYQSIMRIWVEKYNFPVKSRVLINKRVRYVRYEEFWKWAENNKNLIDFSRVEENILGKEPKWVKEKRRIDILADNRSRNKKEWTEAEIERLKSLLSTYRYTYADISERLGRSECAIKRKIYDLKIPYRPIPKNNHIPWTKEKKIRLKELYNKGYTPNLIAKTIGKSEFSVYEKLRSMGV
;
A
#
# COMPACT_ATOMS: atom_id res chain seq x y z
N MET A 1 14.17 50.03 11.05
CA MET A 1 15.55 49.85 11.55
C MET A 1 15.49 49.18 12.91
N GLY A 2 16.15 48.04 13.10
CA GLY A 2 16.13 47.33 14.38
C GLY A 2 16.87 48.11 15.47
N ARG A 3 16.28 48.18 16.68
CA ARG A 3 16.91 48.77 17.87
C ARG A 3 18.26 48.09 18.13
N LYS A 4 19.37 48.84 18.09
CA LYS A 4 20.71 48.31 18.39
C LYS A 4 20.75 47.81 19.84
N PHE A 5 21.24 46.60 20.04
CA PHE A 5 21.38 46.01 21.37
C PHE A 5 22.47 46.73 22.15
N ASN A 6 22.14 47.27 23.32
CA ASN A 6 23.00 48.18 24.08
C ASN A 6 23.41 47.67 25.49
N LEU A 7 23.02 46.45 25.87
CA LEU A 7 23.37 45.89 27.17
C LEU A 7 24.75 45.24 27.13
N ASN A 8 25.60 45.57 28.10
CA ASN A 8 26.92 44.96 28.25
C ASN A 8 26.85 43.62 29.02
N LYS A 9 27.99 42.91 29.12
CA LYS A 9 28.07 41.60 29.78
C LYS A 9 27.61 41.63 31.24
N GLU A 10 28.00 42.66 31.99
CA GLU A 10 27.70 42.80 33.42
C GLU A 10 26.21 43.06 33.66
N GLN A 11 25.61 43.95 32.88
CA GLN A 11 24.17 44.24 32.93
C GLN A 11 23.34 43.00 32.60
N LEU A 12 23.73 42.24 31.57
CA LEU A 12 23.08 40.97 31.23
C LEU A 12 23.23 39.92 32.35
N GLN A 13 24.39 39.88 33.00
CA GLN A 13 24.66 38.95 34.10
C GLN A 13 23.84 39.29 35.36
N GLU A 14 23.66 40.57 35.66
CA GLU A 14 22.81 41.01 36.76
C GLU A 14 21.33 40.75 36.48
N LEU A 15 20.87 41.02 35.25
CA LEU A 15 19.50 40.76 34.83
C LEU A 15 19.15 39.27 34.89
N ILE A 16 20.03 38.38 34.46
CA ILE A 16 19.80 36.93 34.53
C ILE A 16 19.73 36.38 35.96
N LYS A 17 20.42 37.02 36.92
CA LYS A 17 20.36 36.59 38.33
C LYS A 17 18.99 36.87 38.94
N LYS A 18 18.28 37.90 38.45
CA LYS A 18 17.04 38.42 39.04
C LYS A 18 15.79 38.06 38.23
N HIS A 19 15.92 37.83 36.93
CA HIS A 19 14.78 37.72 36.02
C HIS A 19 14.94 36.57 35.01
N SER A 20 13.81 35.96 34.64
CA SER A 20 13.76 35.02 33.52
C SER A 20 13.94 35.75 32.17
N VAL A 21 14.38 35.05 31.11
CA VAL A 21 14.54 35.68 29.78
C VAL A 21 13.23 36.28 29.24
N LYS A 22 12.08 35.70 29.63
CA LYS A 22 10.76 36.26 29.31
C LYS A 22 10.49 37.58 30.02
N GLU A 23 10.90 37.73 31.27
CA GLU A 23 10.81 38.99 32.01
C GLU A 23 11.78 40.04 31.46
N ILE A 24 13.01 39.63 31.09
CA ILE A 24 14.00 40.53 30.48
C ILE A 24 13.47 41.11 29.16
N LYS A 25 12.75 40.32 28.37
CA LYS A 25 12.06 40.79 27.16
C LYS A 25 11.07 41.92 27.49
N SER A 26 10.26 41.76 28.53
CA SER A 26 9.28 42.77 28.96
C SER A 26 9.95 44.03 29.50
N ILE A 27 11.07 43.90 30.22
CA ILE A 27 11.82 45.03 30.79
C ILE A 27 12.58 45.82 29.72
N THR A 28 13.21 45.13 28.76
CA THR A 28 14.16 45.75 27.82
C THR A 28 13.55 46.04 26.45
N GLY A 29 12.44 45.38 26.11
CA GLY A 29 11.82 45.43 24.79
C GLY A 29 12.61 44.70 23.70
N TYR A 30 13.69 44.00 24.03
CA TYR A 30 14.45 43.18 23.07
C TYR A 30 13.75 41.83 22.84
N GLY A 31 13.76 41.35 21.59
CA GLY A 31 13.27 40.01 21.27
C GLY A 31 14.06 38.91 21.99
N GLU A 32 13.36 37.84 22.41
CA GLU A 32 13.96 36.72 23.18
C GLU A 32 15.16 36.10 22.45
N SER A 33 15.08 35.97 21.12
CA SER A 33 16.15 35.45 20.27
C SER A 33 17.43 36.32 20.35
N THR A 34 17.27 37.65 20.39
CA THR A 34 18.38 38.61 20.49
C THR A 34 19.03 38.54 21.86
N ILE A 35 18.23 38.39 22.92
CA ILE A 35 18.72 38.22 24.29
C ILE A 35 19.52 36.91 24.39
N TYR A 36 18.96 35.78 23.95
CA TYR A 36 19.67 34.49 23.93
C TYR A 36 20.98 34.53 23.13
N MET A 37 21.02 35.24 22.00
CA MET A 37 22.23 35.40 21.19
C MET A 37 23.37 36.06 21.98
N HIS A 38 23.08 37.16 22.70
CA HIS A 38 24.08 37.88 23.49
C HIS A 38 24.48 37.12 24.75
N LEU A 39 23.52 36.42 25.37
CA LEU A 39 23.81 35.52 26.49
C LEU A 39 24.75 34.38 26.11
N ASN A 40 24.52 33.75 24.95
CA ASN A 40 25.40 32.72 24.41
C ASN A 40 26.79 33.30 24.09
N ARG A 41 26.85 34.49 23.47
CA ARG A 41 28.11 35.18 23.15
C ARG A 41 28.96 35.45 24.39
N TYR A 42 28.33 35.83 25.50
CA TYR A 42 29.02 36.12 26.77
C TYR A 42 29.21 34.89 27.68
N GLY A 43 28.79 33.70 27.25
CA GLY A 43 28.89 32.47 28.03
C GLY A 43 28.01 32.46 29.29
N LEU A 44 26.99 33.33 29.35
CA LEU A 44 26.09 33.48 30.50
C LEU A 44 24.93 32.45 30.48
N THR A 45 24.91 31.58 29.48
CA THR A 45 23.95 30.47 29.40
C THR A 45 24.51 29.22 30.05
N ASN A 46 23.82 28.69 31.06
CA ASN A 46 24.23 27.49 31.80
C ASN A 46 23.93 26.17 31.04
N LYS A 47 23.68 26.23 29.73
CA LYS A 47 23.25 25.07 28.94
C LYS A 47 24.47 24.31 28.43
N LYS A 48 25.07 23.47 29.27
CA LYS A 48 26.13 22.53 28.84
C LYS A 48 25.58 21.67 27.70
N ILE A 49 26.19 21.76 26.52
CA ILE A 49 25.84 20.93 25.37
C ILE A 49 26.25 19.50 25.69
N ARG A 50 25.28 18.66 26.08
CA ARG A 50 25.51 17.22 26.27
C ARG A 50 25.88 16.62 24.91
N ARG A 51 27.12 16.16 24.75
CA ARG A 51 27.56 15.40 23.57
C ARG A 51 26.91 14.01 23.58
N TYR A 52 26.71 13.43 22.40
CA TYR A 52 26.28 12.04 22.29
C TYR A 52 27.47 11.15 22.62
N THR A 53 27.32 10.24 23.58
CA THR A 53 28.33 9.21 23.87
C THR A 53 28.26 8.09 22.83
N ARG A 54 29.20 7.13 22.89
CA ARG A 54 29.17 5.97 21.99
C ARG A 54 27.96 5.09 22.28
N GLU A 55 27.59 4.95 23.54
CA GLU A 55 26.43 4.21 24.01
C GLU A 55 25.13 4.86 23.53
N ASP A 56 25.04 6.20 23.57
CA ASP A 56 23.87 6.92 23.03
C ASP A 56 23.69 6.65 21.53
N VAL A 57 24.80 6.55 20.78
CA VAL A 57 24.82 6.30 19.33
C VAL A 57 24.39 4.86 19.03
N MET A 58 24.96 3.88 19.72
CA MET A 58 24.59 2.47 19.58
C MET A 58 23.12 2.24 19.94
N TYR A 59 22.68 2.81 21.07
CA TYR A 59 21.29 2.73 21.49
C TYR A 59 20.34 3.30 20.42
N LEU A 60 20.70 4.45 19.84
CA LEU A 60 19.90 5.06 18.77
C LEU A 60 19.84 4.16 17.53
N GLU A 61 20.94 3.59 17.10
CA GLU A 61 21.01 2.66 15.95
C GLU A 61 20.12 1.43 16.14
N GLU A 62 20.25 0.75 17.28
CA GLU A 62 19.48 -0.45 17.59
C GLU A 62 17.97 -0.18 17.71
N ASN A 63 17.60 1.00 18.19
CA ASN A 63 16.21 1.36 18.43
C ASN A 63 15.56 2.13 17.27
N TRP A 64 16.33 2.55 16.25
CA TRP A 64 15.82 3.31 15.12
C TRP A 64 14.85 2.45 14.27
N GLY A 65 13.56 2.83 14.29
CA GLY A 65 12.50 2.07 13.63
C GLY A 65 12.03 0.82 14.40
N VAL A 66 12.54 0.59 15.61
CA VAL A 66 12.05 -0.42 16.55
C VAL A 66 11.13 0.22 17.60
N SER A 67 11.59 1.33 18.15
CA SER A 67 10.95 2.06 19.25
C SER A 67 10.34 3.38 18.75
N SER A 68 9.37 3.89 19.51
CA SER A 68 8.80 5.21 19.20
C SER A 68 9.81 6.33 19.47
N LEU A 69 9.69 7.45 18.74
CA LEU A 69 10.58 8.60 18.93
C LEU A 69 10.55 9.11 20.37
N LYS A 70 9.35 9.13 20.96
CA LYS A 70 9.11 9.54 22.34
C LYS A 70 9.86 8.65 23.32
N THR A 71 9.82 7.33 23.14
CA THR A 71 10.54 6.36 23.98
C THR A 71 12.06 6.60 23.90
N ILE A 72 12.58 6.75 22.67
CA ILE A 72 14.02 7.00 22.45
C ILE A 72 14.44 8.34 23.08
N ALA A 73 13.63 9.38 22.89
CA ALA A 73 13.85 10.71 23.45
C ALA A 73 13.88 10.68 25.00
N SER A 74 12.93 9.99 25.62
CA SER A 74 12.90 9.79 27.07
C SER A 74 14.12 9.04 27.58
N ASN A 75 14.51 7.92 26.94
CA ASN A 75 15.64 7.11 27.38
C ASN A 75 16.99 7.82 27.22
N LEU A 76 17.15 8.62 26.16
CA LEU A 76 18.36 9.42 25.96
C LEU A 76 18.33 10.75 26.74
N GLY A 77 17.20 11.11 27.36
CA GLY A 77 17.01 12.39 28.04
C GLY A 77 17.16 13.60 27.10
N ARG A 78 16.62 13.49 25.88
CA ARG A 78 16.73 14.52 24.81
C ARG A 78 15.37 14.82 24.21
N THR A 79 15.29 15.91 23.46
CA THR A 79 14.08 16.24 22.69
C THR A 79 13.97 15.36 21.44
N GLU A 80 12.75 15.07 21.01
CA GLU A 80 12.46 14.30 19.79
C GLU A 80 13.17 14.88 18.56
N LEU A 81 13.19 16.21 18.43
CA LEU A 81 13.88 16.90 17.33
C LEU A 81 15.40 16.69 17.35
N ALA A 82 16.03 16.66 18.54
CA ALA A 82 17.47 16.39 18.65
C ALA A 82 17.80 14.96 18.18
N ILE A 83 16.93 14.00 18.50
CA ILE A 83 17.07 12.61 18.04
C ILE A 83 16.93 12.51 16.51
N ILE A 84 15.92 13.17 15.91
CA ILE A 84 15.76 13.22 14.45
C ILE A 84 17.01 13.81 13.78
N MET A 85 17.50 14.95 14.26
CA MET A 85 18.69 15.59 13.69
C MET A 85 19.93 14.70 13.80
N LYS A 86 20.10 14.00 14.93
CA LYS A 86 21.22 13.08 15.14
C LYS A 86 21.14 11.88 14.21
N ALA A 87 19.96 11.25 14.07
CA ALA A 87 19.74 10.12 13.18
C ALA A 87 19.97 10.49 11.71
N ASN A 88 19.50 11.67 11.28
CA ASN A 88 19.78 12.20 9.94
C ASN A 88 21.28 12.41 9.72
N LYS A 89 21.99 12.98 10.71
CA LYS A 89 23.46 13.16 10.64
C LYS A 89 24.22 11.84 10.60
N MET A 90 23.66 10.78 11.17
CA MET A 90 24.21 9.42 11.14
C MET A 90 23.82 8.64 9.88
N GLY A 91 22.92 9.17 9.04
CA GLY A 91 22.47 8.50 7.84
C GLY A 91 21.54 7.31 8.10
N LEU A 92 20.85 7.26 9.25
CA LEU A 92 19.96 6.14 9.62
C LEU A 92 18.72 5.98 8.72
N GLY A 93 18.44 6.95 7.83
CA GLY A 93 17.43 6.84 6.78
C GLY A 93 15.98 6.71 7.28
N ASP A 94 15.09 6.23 6.40
CA ASP A 94 13.68 6.02 6.73
C ASP A 94 13.52 4.80 7.65
N SER A 95 12.98 5.03 8.84
CA SER A 95 12.56 4.00 9.80
C SER A 95 11.74 2.84 9.20
N LYS A 96 11.07 3.04 8.07
CA LYS A 96 10.35 1.95 7.38
C LYS A 96 11.27 0.87 6.83
N LEU A 97 12.53 1.18 6.55
CA LEU A 97 13.50 0.23 6.00
C LEU A 97 13.94 -0.82 7.04
N SER A 98 13.70 -0.58 8.33
CA SER A 98 13.96 -1.58 9.38
C SER A 98 12.90 -2.68 9.45
N LEU A 99 11.83 -2.60 8.64
CA LEU A 99 10.81 -3.64 8.56
C LEU A 99 11.32 -4.77 7.68
N ASP A 100 11.35 -5.98 8.23
CA ASP A 100 11.49 -7.23 7.46
C ASP A 100 10.18 -7.55 6.73
N GLY A 101 9.76 -6.66 5.83
CA GLY A 101 8.46 -6.73 5.19
C GLY A 101 8.07 -5.44 4.48
N ILE A 102 6.78 -5.36 4.16
CA ILE A 102 6.19 -4.23 3.44
C ILE A 102 4.99 -3.69 4.21
N THR A 103 4.86 -2.36 4.27
CA THR A 103 3.66 -1.75 4.86
C THR A 103 2.44 -2.00 3.99
N ILE A 104 1.25 -2.13 4.58
CA ILE A 104 0.03 -2.41 3.81
C ILE A 104 -0.25 -1.29 2.78
N SER A 105 0.09 -0.05 3.10
CA SER A 105 -0.03 1.08 2.17
C SER A 105 0.94 1.00 0.98
N GLN A 106 2.17 0.54 1.20
CA GLN A 106 3.12 0.30 0.10
C GLN A 106 2.66 -0.89 -0.74
N LEU A 107 2.30 -2.01 -0.09
CA LEU A 107 1.79 -3.19 -0.76
C LEU A 107 0.62 -2.85 -1.68
N ALA A 108 -0.40 -2.17 -1.16
CA ALA A 108 -1.58 -1.72 -1.89
C ALA A 108 -1.22 -0.95 -3.17
N ARG A 109 -0.25 -0.03 -3.08
CA ARG A 109 0.23 0.75 -4.22
C ARG A 109 0.96 -0.12 -5.24
N THR A 110 1.83 -1.01 -4.78
CA THR A 110 2.64 -1.90 -5.61
C THR A 110 1.78 -2.85 -6.44
N ILE A 111 0.75 -3.45 -5.83
CA ILE A 111 -0.17 -4.38 -6.51
C ILE A 111 -1.40 -3.70 -7.11
N GLN A 112 -1.47 -2.36 -7.06
CA GLN A 112 -2.58 -1.55 -7.57
C GLN A 112 -3.96 -1.93 -7.03
N VAL A 113 -4.05 -2.31 -5.75
CA VAL A 113 -5.32 -2.54 -5.07
C VAL A 113 -5.60 -1.45 -4.04
N HIS A 114 -6.87 -1.19 -3.78
CA HIS A 114 -7.26 -0.21 -2.77
C HIS A 114 -6.93 -0.73 -1.36
N TYR A 115 -6.39 0.12 -0.49
CA TYR A 115 -6.03 -0.25 0.89
C TYR A 115 -7.22 -0.87 1.65
N GLN A 116 -8.42 -0.31 1.50
CA GLN A 116 -9.62 -0.84 2.15
C GLN A 116 -10.01 -2.23 1.63
N SER A 117 -9.66 -2.57 0.38
CA SER A 117 -9.89 -3.91 -0.16
C SER A 117 -9.00 -4.93 0.54
N ILE A 118 -7.74 -4.60 0.82
CA ILE A 118 -6.87 -5.48 1.63
C ILE A 118 -7.48 -5.66 3.02
N MET A 119 -7.88 -4.57 3.68
CA MET A 119 -8.40 -4.67 5.04
C MET A 119 -9.73 -5.43 5.12
N ARG A 120 -10.74 -5.10 4.30
CA ARG A 120 -12.07 -5.74 4.40
C ARG A 120 -12.19 -7.10 3.73
N ILE A 121 -11.38 -7.36 2.72
CA ILE A 121 -11.48 -8.61 1.97
C ILE A 121 -10.36 -9.53 2.42
N TRP A 122 -9.10 -9.12 2.30
CA TRP A 122 -8.00 -10.03 2.55
C TRP A 122 -7.88 -10.37 4.03
N VAL A 123 -7.96 -9.39 4.93
CA VAL A 123 -7.87 -9.65 6.38
C VAL A 123 -9.12 -10.36 6.90
N GLU A 124 -10.30 -9.79 6.69
CA GLU A 124 -11.54 -10.31 7.29
C GLU A 124 -12.02 -11.63 6.66
N LYS A 125 -11.87 -11.82 5.33
CA LYS A 125 -12.40 -13.02 4.64
C LYS A 125 -11.35 -14.08 4.33
N TYR A 126 -10.10 -13.66 4.11
CA TYR A 126 -9.01 -14.56 3.68
C TYR A 126 -7.87 -14.64 4.69
N ASN A 127 -8.06 -14.16 5.93
CA ASN A 127 -7.11 -14.27 7.05
C ASN A 127 -5.70 -13.76 6.70
N PHE A 128 -5.61 -12.62 6.02
CA PHE A 128 -4.32 -12.01 5.65
C PHE A 128 -3.50 -11.62 6.89
N PRO A 129 -2.22 -12.05 7.00
CA PRO A 129 -1.43 -11.94 8.23
C PRO A 129 -0.86 -10.53 8.45
N VAL A 130 -1.74 -9.59 8.82
CA VAL A 130 -1.34 -8.20 9.10
C VAL A 130 -0.83 -8.06 10.52
N LYS A 131 0.33 -7.40 10.65
CA LYS A 131 0.94 -7.02 11.91
C LYS A 131 0.92 -5.52 12.09
N SER A 132 1.02 -5.09 13.34
CA SER A 132 1.15 -3.68 13.68
C SER A 132 2.44 -3.45 14.44
N ARG A 133 3.20 -2.42 14.07
CA ARG A 133 4.38 -1.97 14.79
C ARG A 133 4.32 -0.45 14.97
N VAL A 134 4.82 0.04 16.09
CA VAL A 134 5.04 1.47 16.28
C VAL A 134 6.40 1.80 15.66
N LEU A 135 6.40 2.57 14.57
CA LEU A 135 7.60 3.25 14.10
C LEU A 135 7.77 4.57 14.83
N ILE A 136 8.88 5.25 14.55
CA ILE A 136 9.30 6.52 15.14
C ILE A 136 8.14 7.51 15.33
N ASN A 137 7.37 7.78 14.27
CA ASN A 137 6.31 8.80 14.29
C ASN A 137 4.88 8.23 14.40
N LYS A 138 4.65 6.97 14.05
CA LYS A 138 3.30 6.41 13.96
C LYS A 138 3.25 4.90 14.02
N ARG A 139 2.09 4.38 14.44
CA ARG A 139 1.74 2.96 14.29
C ARG A 139 1.48 2.66 12.81
N VAL A 140 2.16 1.66 12.28
CA VAL A 140 2.00 1.19 10.91
C VAL A 140 1.54 -0.26 10.89
N ARG A 141 0.71 -0.58 9.91
CA ARG A 141 0.36 -1.97 9.58
C ARG A 141 1.30 -2.47 8.49
N TYR A 142 1.82 -3.66 8.66
CA TYR A 142 2.76 -4.28 7.73
C TYR A 142 2.56 -5.80 7.68
N VAL A 143 3.16 -6.43 6.67
CA VAL A 143 3.23 -7.89 6.53
C VAL A 143 4.68 -8.25 6.24
N ARG A 144 5.17 -9.35 6.82
CA ARG A 144 6.50 -9.86 6.50
C ARG A 144 6.51 -10.49 5.11
N TYR A 145 7.63 -10.42 4.39
CA TYR A 145 7.70 -10.95 3.03
C TYR A 145 7.37 -12.44 2.98
N GLU A 146 7.90 -13.24 3.91
CA GLU A 146 7.60 -14.68 3.97
C GLU A 146 6.11 -14.99 4.19
N GLU A 147 5.47 -14.23 5.10
CA GLU A 147 4.05 -14.41 5.42
C GLU A 147 3.15 -13.97 4.26
N PHE A 148 3.54 -12.88 3.59
CA PHE A 148 2.87 -12.43 2.37
C PHE A 148 2.93 -13.49 1.29
N TRP A 149 4.10 -14.06 1.00
CA TRP A 149 4.26 -15.05 -0.07
C TRP A 149 3.52 -16.37 0.24
N LYS A 150 3.56 -16.85 1.48
CA LYS A 150 2.78 -18.03 1.92
C LYS A 150 1.28 -17.79 1.75
N TRP A 151 0.80 -16.61 2.12
CA TRP A 151 -0.61 -16.26 1.94
C TRP A 151 -0.99 -16.12 0.46
N ALA A 152 -0.15 -15.45 -0.33
CA ALA A 152 -0.37 -15.20 -1.76
C ALA A 152 -0.44 -16.50 -2.56
N GLU A 153 0.34 -17.51 -2.19
CA GLU A 153 0.33 -18.83 -2.83
C GLU A 153 -1.02 -19.56 -2.68
N ASN A 154 -1.68 -19.40 -1.53
CA ASN A 154 -3.02 -19.96 -1.31
C ASN A 154 -4.14 -19.10 -1.92
N ASN A 155 -3.84 -17.84 -2.24
CA ASN A 155 -4.82 -16.85 -2.69
C ASN A 155 -4.46 -16.25 -4.06
N LYS A 156 -3.88 -17.04 -4.96
CA LYS A 156 -3.35 -16.58 -6.26
C LYS A 156 -4.35 -15.79 -7.12
N ASN A 157 -5.64 -16.07 -6.98
CA ASN A 157 -6.70 -15.44 -7.75
C ASN A 157 -7.05 -14.02 -7.28
N LEU A 158 -6.66 -13.65 -6.06
CA LEU A 158 -6.91 -12.31 -5.49
C LEU A 158 -5.87 -11.27 -5.93
N ILE A 159 -4.71 -11.73 -6.39
CA ILE A 159 -3.58 -10.88 -6.77
C ILE A 159 -3.40 -10.94 -8.28
N ASP A 160 -3.06 -9.79 -8.84
CA ASP A 160 -2.71 -9.62 -10.23
C ASP A 160 -1.26 -9.14 -10.32
N PHE A 161 -0.40 -9.98 -10.89
CA PHE A 161 1.02 -9.66 -11.07
C PHE A 161 1.35 -9.09 -12.46
N SER A 162 0.38 -8.87 -13.35
CA SER A 162 0.65 -8.41 -14.72
C SER A 162 1.37 -7.06 -14.79
N ARG A 163 1.13 -6.17 -13.82
CA ARG A 163 1.68 -4.80 -13.78
C ARG A 163 2.65 -4.56 -12.61
N VAL A 164 2.95 -5.60 -11.85
CA VAL A 164 3.86 -5.50 -10.70
C VAL A 164 5.27 -5.67 -11.22
N GLU A 165 6.23 -4.86 -10.79
CA GLU A 165 7.63 -5.06 -11.17
C GLU A 165 8.19 -6.35 -10.56
N GLU A 166 9.14 -7.01 -11.22
CA GLU A 166 9.77 -8.21 -10.66
C GLU A 166 10.65 -7.87 -9.45
N ASN A 167 10.56 -8.69 -8.39
CA ASN A 167 11.33 -8.59 -7.15
C ASN A 167 11.10 -7.31 -6.31
N ILE A 168 10.14 -6.45 -6.68
CA ILE A 168 9.78 -5.27 -5.88
C ILE A 168 9.22 -5.62 -4.49
N LEU A 169 8.69 -6.84 -4.33
CA LEU A 169 8.20 -7.40 -3.06
C LEU A 169 9.22 -8.36 -2.43
N GLY A 170 10.50 -8.13 -2.67
CA GLY A 170 11.59 -9.01 -2.25
C GLY A 170 11.73 -10.24 -3.15
N LYS A 171 12.41 -11.27 -2.65
CA LYS A 171 12.71 -12.48 -3.42
C LYS A 171 11.43 -13.24 -3.79
N GLU A 172 11.15 -13.33 -5.09
CA GLU A 172 9.95 -14.02 -5.58
C GLU A 172 10.07 -15.56 -5.50
N PRO A 173 9.03 -16.25 -5.00
CA PRO A 173 8.90 -17.70 -5.14
C PRO A 173 8.81 -18.14 -6.61
N LYS A 174 9.22 -19.39 -6.90
CA LYS A 174 9.23 -19.94 -8.28
C LYS A 174 7.86 -19.90 -8.96
N TRP A 175 6.76 -20.09 -8.20
CA TRP A 175 5.41 -20.10 -8.75
C TRP A 175 4.96 -18.73 -9.30
N VAL A 176 5.56 -17.63 -8.83
CA VAL A 176 5.16 -16.26 -9.21
C VAL A 176 5.44 -16.01 -10.69
N LYS A 177 6.55 -16.53 -11.22
CA LYS A 177 6.87 -16.40 -12.65
C LYS A 177 5.79 -17.00 -13.55
N GLU A 178 5.30 -18.19 -13.20
CA GLU A 178 4.23 -18.84 -13.94
C GLU A 178 2.91 -18.06 -13.78
N LYS A 179 2.59 -17.63 -12.54
CA LYS A 179 1.40 -16.82 -12.28
C LYS A 179 1.39 -15.51 -13.07
N ARG A 180 2.53 -14.83 -13.14
CA ARG A 180 2.73 -13.58 -13.86
C ARG A 180 2.45 -13.75 -15.35
N ARG A 181 2.97 -14.81 -15.97
CA ARG A 181 2.64 -15.17 -17.37
C ARG A 181 1.13 -15.36 -17.55
N ILE A 182 0.48 -16.07 -16.63
CA ILE A 182 -0.97 -16.30 -16.65
C ILE A 182 -1.75 -14.98 -16.53
N ASP A 183 -1.35 -14.07 -15.62
CA ASP A 183 -1.99 -12.76 -15.46
C ASP A 183 -1.83 -11.88 -16.70
N ILE A 184 -0.64 -11.88 -17.32
CA ILE A 184 -0.39 -11.17 -18.58
C ILE A 184 -1.29 -11.72 -19.70
N LEU A 185 -1.35 -13.04 -19.85
CA LEU A 185 -2.18 -13.72 -20.86
C LEU A 185 -3.68 -13.49 -20.64
N ALA A 186 -4.11 -13.36 -19.39
CA ALA A 186 -5.51 -13.10 -19.06
C ALA A 186 -5.99 -11.73 -19.55
N ASP A 187 -5.07 -10.80 -19.87
CA ASP A 187 -5.36 -9.46 -20.40
C ASP A 187 -6.43 -8.71 -19.55
N ASN A 188 -6.53 -9.07 -18.27
CA ASN A 188 -7.47 -8.61 -17.24
C ASN A 188 -8.86 -8.15 -17.72
N ARG A 189 -9.45 -8.73 -18.78
CA ARG A 189 -10.74 -8.31 -19.34
C ARG A 189 -11.88 -8.38 -18.32
N SER A 190 -11.76 -9.29 -17.36
CA SER A 190 -12.69 -9.47 -16.25
C SER A 190 -12.41 -8.59 -15.03
N ARG A 191 -11.17 -8.10 -14.86
CA ARG A 191 -10.77 -7.22 -13.74
C ARG A 191 -10.74 -5.74 -14.15
N ASN A 192 -10.81 -5.44 -15.44
CA ASN A 192 -10.82 -4.08 -15.96
C ASN A 192 -12.14 -3.39 -15.60
N LYS A 193 -12.14 -2.62 -14.51
CA LYS A 193 -13.25 -1.77 -14.05
C LYS A 193 -13.37 -0.46 -14.84
N LYS A 194 -12.81 -0.39 -16.04
CA LYS A 194 -12.96 0.80 -16.90
C LYS A 194 -14.45 1.09 -17.09
N GLU A 195 -14.82 2.34 -17.01
CA GLU A 195 -16.18 2.76 -17.32
C GLU A 195 -16.52 2.43 -18.79
N TRP A 196 -17.79 2.23 -19.07
CA TRP A 196 -18.24 1.99 -20.45
C TRP A 196 -18.32 3.33 -21.17
N THR A 197 -17.56 3.48 -22.24
CA THR A 197 -17.67 4.65 -23.13
C THR A 197 -18.93 4.57 -23.99
N GLU A 198 -19.44 5.71 -24.45
CA GLU A 198 -20.60 5.76 -25.34
C GLU A 198 -20.35 4.98 -26.64
N ALA A 199 -19.14 5.09 -27.21
CA ALA A 199 -18.72 4.33 -28.38
C ALA A 199 -18.70 2.80 -28.13
N GLU A 200 -18.24 2.34 -26.96
CA GLU A 200 -18.33 0.91 -26.59
C GLU A 200 -19.78 0.45 -26.46
N ILE A 201 -20.67 1.30 -25.92
CA ILE A 201 -22.10 0.99 -25.76
C ILE A 201 -22.78 0.90 -27.13
N GLU A 202 -22.50 1.83 -28.03
CA GLU A 202 -23.03 1.80 -29.40
C GLU A 202 -22.54 0.56 -30.14
N ARG A 203 -21.25 0.23 -30.01
CA ARG A 203 -20.70 -1.01 -30.57
C ARG A 203 -21.38 -2.25 -29.99
N LEU A 204 -21.63 -2.30 -28.68
CA LEU A 204 -22.40 -3.38 -28.07
C LEU A 204 -23.80 -3.51 -28.67
N LYS A 205 -24.53 -2.39 -28.82
CA LYS A 205 -25.88 -2.38 -29.44
C LYS A 205 -25.83 -2.89 -30.89
N SER A 206 -24.86 -2.44 -31.67
CA SER A 206 -24.66 -2.88 -33.07
C SER A 206 -24.37 -4.37 -33.17
N LEU A 207 -23.55 -4.92 -32.28
CA LEU A 207 -23.25 -6.36 -32.27
C LEU A 207 -24.50 -7.17 -31.90
N LEU A 208 -25.29 -6.69 -30.94
CA LEU A 208 -26.51 -7.36 -30.51
C LEU A 208 -27.63 -7.32 -31.55
N SER A 209 -27.76 -6.22 -32.31
CA SER A 209 -28.79 -6.09 -33.36
C SER A 209 -28.58 -7.03 -34.55
N THR A 210 -27.36 -7.55 -34.74
CA THR A 210 -27.09 -8.56 -35.78
C THR A 210 -27.61 -9.95 -35.45
N TYR A 211 -27.95 -10.24 -34.17
CA TYR A 211 -28.40 -11.55 -33.70
C TYR A 211 -27.51 -12.75 -34.12
N ARG A 212 -26.21 -12.54 -34.31
CA ARG A 212 -25.27 -13.58 -34.78
C ARG A 212 -24.25 -14.04 -33.75
N TYR A 213 -24.06 -13.27 -32.68
CA TYR A 213 -22.94 -13.44 -31.78
C TYR A 213 -23.36 -14.02 -30.43
N THR A 214 -22.51 -14.90 -29.88
CA THR A 214 -22.63 -15.37 -28.50
C THR A 214 -22.00 -14.38 -27.52
N TYR A 215 -22.23 -14.57 -26.22
CA TYR A 215 -21.54 -13.78 -25.19
C TYR A 215 -20.01 -13.86 -25.31
N ALA A 216 -19.47 -15.01 -25.68
CA ALA A 216 -18.03 -15.21 -25.86
C ALA A 216 -17.49 -14.38 -27.03
N ASP A 217 -18.20 -14.34 -28.16
CA ASP A 217 -17.79 -13.58 -29.35
C ASP A 217 -17.84 -12.07 -29.07
N ILE A 218 -18.88 -11.61 -28.38
CA ILE A 218 -19.01 -10.19 -27.98
C ILE A 218 -17.91 -9.82 -26.97
N SER A 219 -17.62 -10.70 -26.01
CA SER A 219 -16.53 -10.56 -25.04
C SER A 219 -15.18 -10.40 -25.71
N GLU A 220 -14.90 -11.20 -26.74
CA GLU A 220 -13.67 -11.12 -27.50
C GLU A 220 -13.56 -9.82 -28.30
N ARG A 221 -14.63 -9.40 -28.96
CA ARG A 221 -14.66 -8.18 -29.79
C ARG A 221 -14.60 -6.88 -28.98
N LEU A 222 -15.19 -6.86 -27.79
CA LEU A 222 -15.23 -5.68 -26.91
C LEU A 222 -14.09 -5.66 -25.88
N GLY A 223 -13.37 -6.77 -25.69
CA GLY A 223 -12.34 -6.85 -24.65
C GLY A 223 -12.90 -6.77 -23.23
N ARG A 224 -14.15 -7.18 -23.01
CA ARG A 224 -14.85 -7.14 -21.71
C ARG A 224 -15.30 -8.55 -21.33
N SER A 225 -15.35 -8.89 -20.03
CA SER A 225 -15.87 -10.21 -19.61
C SER A 225 -17.34 -10.43 -19.97
N GLU A 226 -17.73 -11.71 -20.09
CA GLU A 226 -19.12 -12.08 -20.41
C GLU A 226 -20.10 -11.54 -19.34
N CYS A 227 -19.69 -11.57 -18.06
CA CYS A 227 -20.45 -11.02 -16.94
C CYS A 227 -20.67 -9.50 -17.05
N ALA A 228 -19.63 -8.75 -17.44
CA ALA A 228 -19.73 -7.30 -17.61
C ALA A 228 -20.70 -6.94 -18.74
N ILE A 229 -20.65 -7.68 -19.86
CA ILE A 229 -21.57 -7.51 -20.98
C ILE A 229 -23.01 -7.82 -20.55
N LYS A 230 -23.24 -8.96 -19.89
CA LYS A 230 -24.57 -9.35 -19.40
C LYS A 230 -25.16 -8.29 -18.47
N ARG A 231 -24.36 -7.77 -17.53
CA ARG A 231 -24.78 -6.69 -16.62
C ARG A 231 -25.11 -5.42 -17.40
N LYS A 232 -24.25 -5.02 -18.35
CA LYS A 232 -24.50 -3.81 -19.14
C LYS A 232 -25.76 -3.90 -20.01
N ILE A 233 -26.05 -5.06 -20.59
CA ILE A 233 -27.30 -5.32 -21.33
C ILE A 233 -28.51 -5.12 -20.43
N TYR A 234 -28.44 -5.65 -19.20
CA TYR A 234 -29.50 -5.52 -18.20
C TYR A 234 -29.68 -4.05 -17.76
N ASP A 235 -28.59 -3.37 -17.40
CA ASP A 235 -28.61 -1.98 -16.91
C ASP A 235 -29.18 -1.02 -17.97
N LEU A 236 -28.82 -1.22 -19.24
CA LEU A 236 -29.28 -0.40 -20.37
C LEU A 236 -30.65 -0.82 -20.92
N LYS A 237 -31.28 -1.87 -20.36
CA LYS A 237 -32.56 -2.43 -20.83
C LYS A 237 -32.59 -2.68 -22.33
N ILE A 238 -31.47 -3.12 -22.90
CA ILE A 238 -31.37 -3.42 -24.34
C ILE A 238 -32.36 -4.56 -24.65
N PRO A 239 -33.16 -4.52 -25.73
CA PRO A 239 -34.12 -5.58 -26.05
C PRO A 239 -33.45 -6.82 -26.64
N TYR A 240 -32.35 -6.64 -27.36
CA TYR A 240 -31.60 -7.68 -28.06
C TYR A 240 -30.83 -8.62 -27.11
N ARG A 241 -30.71 -9.90 -27.46
CA ARG A 241 -30.02 -10.92 -26.66
C ARG A 241 -28.98 -11.67 -27.51
N PRO A 242 -27.77 -11.94 -26.98
CA PRO A 242 -26.81 -12.82 -27.65
C PRO A 242 -27.35 -14.24 -27.81
N ILE A 243 -26.85 -14.96 -28.82
CA ILE A 243 -27.18 -16.38 -29.02
C ILE A 243 -26.63 -17.19 -27.83
N PRO A 244 -27.45 -18.07 -27.23
CA PRO A 244 -26.97 -18.97 -26.19
C PRO A 244 -25.97 -19.98 -26.77
N LYS A 245 -24.85 -20.18 -26.08
CA LYS A 245 -23.96 -21.31 -26.38
C LYS A 245 -24.64 -22.61 -25.97
N ASN A 246 -24.24 -23.74 -26.56
CA ASN A 246 -24.78 -25.04 -26.17
C ASN A 246 -24.54 -25.32 -24.67
N ASN A 247 -25.60 -25.24 -23.87
CA ASN A 247 -25.56 -25.37 -22.41
C ASN A 247 -25.59 -26.82 -21.93
N HIS A 248 -25.78 -27.79 -22.83
CA HIS A 248 -25.94 -29.21 -22.49
C HIS A 248 -24.62 -29.98 -22.36
N ILE A 249 -23.47 -29.32 -22.48
CA ILE A 249 -22.19 -30.00 -22.24
C ILE A 249 -22.14 -30.36 -20.74
N PRO A 250 -22.09 -31.64 -20.34
CA PRO A 250 -22.05 -31.99 -18.92
C PRO A 250 -20.68 -31.68 -18.29
N TRP A 251 -20.63 -31.60 -16.96
CA TRP A 251 -19.37 -31.53 -16.21
C TRP A 251 -18.87 -32.94 -15.92
N THR A 252 -18.00 -33.46 -16.79
CA THR A 252 -17.32 -34.76 -16.58
C THR A 252 -16.35 -34.69 -15.40
N LYS A 253 -15.99 -35.84 -14.83
CA LYS A 253 -15.02 -35.92 -13.72
C LYS A 253 -13.69 -35.25 -14.09
N GLU A 254 -13.17 -35.53 -15.28
CA GLU A 254 -11.95 -34.93 -15.83
C GLU A 254 -12.03 -33.39 -15.90
N LYS A 255 -13.13 -32.84 -16.40
CA LYS A 255 -13.31 -31.38 -16.48
C LYS A 255 -13.36 -30.72 -15.10
N LYS A 256 -13.92 -31.40 -14.09
CA LYS A 256 -13.93 -30.91 -12.70
C LYS A 256 -12.53 -30.93 -12.08
N ILE A 257 -11.75 -31.98 -12.33
CA ILE A 257 -10.35 -32.08 -11.89
C ILE A 257 -9.53 -30.95 -12.54
N ARG A 258 -9.61 -30.82 -13.87
CA ARG A 258 -8.91 -29.78 -14.62
C ARG A 258 -9.33 -28.36 -14.20
N LEU A 259 -10.61 -28.14 -13.89
CA LEU A 259 -11.10 -26.88 -13.34
C LEU A 259 -10.38 -26.51 -12.04
N LYS A 260 -10.31 -27.45 -11.09
CA LYS A 260 -9.66 -27.23 -9.78
C LYS A 260 -8.15 -26.99 -9.94
N GLU A 261 -7.49 -27.76 -10.80
CA GLU A 261 -6.06 -27.60 -11.10
C GLU A 261 -5.75 -26.21 -11.68
N LEU A 262 -6.50 -25.78 -12.69
CA LEU A 262 -6.31 -24.47 -13.31
C LEU A 262 -6.60 -23.34 -12.33
N TYR A 263 -7.66 -23.46 -11.52
CA TYR A 263 -7.98 -22.49 -10.48
C TYR A 263 -6.85 -22.36 -9.44
N ASN A 264 -6.29 -23.48 -8.98
CA ASN A 264 -5.18 -23.51 -8.01
C ASN A 264 -3.86 -22.96 -8.58
N LYS A 265 -3.66 -23.07 -9.91
CA LYS A 265 -2.56 -22.43 -10.63
C LYS A 265 -2.75 -20.91 -10.79
N GLY A 266 -3.95 -20.38 -10.53
CA GLY A 266 -4.25 -18.96 -10.61
C GLY A 266 -4.80 -18.51 -11.97
N TYR A 267 -5.38 -19.43 -12.75
CA TYR A 267 -6.05 -19.10 -14.01
C TYR A 267 -7.36 -18.37 -13.73
N THR A 268 -7.63 -17.30 -14.49
CA THR A 268 -8.90 -16.58 -14.39
C THR A 268 -10.07 -17.41 -14.96
N PRO A 269 -11.31 -17.23 -14.47
CA PRO A 269 -12.47 -17.98 -14.96
C PRO A 269 -12.66 -17.90 -16.47
N ASN A 270 -12.33 -16.77 -17.08
CA ASN A 270 -12.35 -16.59 -18.53
C ASN A 270 -11.34 -17.53 -19.24
N LEU A 271 -10.09 -17.57 -18.77
CA LEU A 271 -9.05 -18.41 -19.37
C LEU A 271 -9.34 -19.91 -19.14
N ILE A 272 -9.88 -20.24 -17.97
CA ILE A 272 -10.37 -21.59 -17.66
C ILE A 272 -11.48 -21.99 -18.64
N ALA A 273 -12.44 -21.10 -18.89
CA ALA A 273 -13.56 -21.35 -19.80
C ALA A 273 -13.07 -21.61 -21.23
N LYS A 274 -12.11 -20.81 -21.72
CA LYS A 274 -11.44 -21.03 -23.01
C LYS A 274 -10.75 -22.40 -23.05
N THR A 275 -9.99 -22.74 -22.00
CA THR A 275 -9.22 -24.00 -21.92
C THR A 275 -10.11 -25.25 -21.88
N ILE A 276 -11.23 -25.20 -21.14
CA ILE A 276 -12.13 -26.34 -20.94
C ILE A 276 -13.20 -26.43 -22.05
N GLY A 277 -13.35 -25.39 -22.87
CA GLY A 277 -14.39 -25.29 -23.89
C GLY A 277 -15.79 -25.09 -23.28
N LYS A 278 -15.89 -24.32 -22.20
CA LYS A 278 -17.15 -23.99 -21.49
C LYS A 278 -17.42 -22.48 -21.57
N SER A 279 -18.61 -22.05 -21.13
CA SER A 279 -18.88 -20.62 -20.93
C SER A 279 -18.25 -20.14 -19.63
N GLU A 280 -17.89 -18.85 -19.56
CA GLU A 280 -17.35 -18.21 -18.35
C GLU A 280 -18.35 -18.35 -17.19
N PHE A 281 -19.65 -18.20 -17.47
CA PHE A 281 -20.72 -18.41 -16.49
C PHE A 281 -20.74 -19.82 -15.89
N SER A 282 -20.62 -20.87 -16.72
CA SER A 282 -20.64 -22.25 -16.22
C SER A 282 -19.46 -22.53 -15.29
N VAL A 283 -18.29 -21.94 -15.59
CA VAL A 283 -17.10 -22.02 -14.73
C VAL A 283 -17.34 -21.32 -13.40
N TYR A 284 -17.89 -20.10 -13.41
CA TYR A 284 -18.21 -19.35 -12.18
C TYR A 284 -19.19 -20.11 -11.27
N GLU A 285 -20.30 -20.59 -11.82
CA GLU A 285 -21.29 -21.35 -11.06
C GLU A 285 -20.70 -22.63 -10.48
N LYS A 286 -19.82 -23.29 -11.24
CA LYS A 286 -19.17 -24.51 -10.77
C LYS A 286 -18.16 -24.22 -9.66
N LEU A 287 -17.33 -23.17 -9.77
CA LEU A 287 -16.42 -22.75 -8.70
C LEU A 287 -17.18 -22.39 -7.43
N ARG A 288 -18.26 -21.62 -7.55
CA ARG A 288 -19.15 -21.28 -6.43
C ARG A 288 -19.73 -22.52 -5.76
N SER A 289 -20.17 -23.51 -6.54
CA SER A 289 -20.67 -24.79 -6.01
C SER A 289 -19.59 -25.61 -5.30
N MET A 290 -18.32 -25.37 -5.60
CA MET A 290 -17.17 -26.01 -4.97
C MET A 290 -16.68 -25.26 -3.72
N GLY A 291 -17.28 -24.12 -3.38
CA GLY A 291 -16.90 -23.30 -2.23
C GLY A 291 -15.60 -22.49 -2.43
N VAL A 292 -15.21 -22.24 -3.68
CA VAL A 292 -13.99 -21.50 -4.06
C VAL A 292 -14.28 -20.23 -4.85
#